data_AF-A0A415L8I3-F1
#
_entry.id   AF-A0A415L8I3-F1
#
_cell.length_a   1.000
_cell.length_b   1.000
_cell.length_c   1.000
_cell.angle_alpha   90.00
_cell.angle_beta   90.00
_cell.angle_gamma   90.00
#
_symmetry.space_group_name_H-M   'P 1'
#
loop_
_entity.id
_entity.type
_entity.pdbx_description
1 polymer ?
#
loop_
_entity_poly.entity_id
_entity_poly.type
_entity_poly.pdbx_seq_one_letter_code
_entity_poly.pdbx_strand_id
1 'polypeptide(L)' 'MARRKKLENTCLEEQLEYVEQEIRTKESDLKELRHKAKEIQKEIEEKQKDDLFKALVASGKTIDEVMRFIKATGEDKIE' A
#
# COMPACT_ATOMS: atom_id res chain seq x y z
N MET A 1 -51.57 7.69 13.24
CA MET A 1 -50.41 8.42 12.67
C MET A 1 -49.19 8.39 13.58
N ALA A 2 -49.26 8.89 14.83
CA ALA A 2 -48.09 8.98 15.73
C ALA A 2 -47.36 7.64 16.01
N ARG A 3 -48.09 6.54 16.20
CA ARG A 3 -47.50 5.21 16.43
C ARG A 3 -46.73 4.66 15.22
N ARG A 4 -47.22 4.91 13.99
CA ARG A 4 -46.56 4.47 12.75
C ARG A 4 -45.25 5.23 12.54
N LYS A 5 -45.27 6.56 12.72
CA LYS A 5 -44.07 7.40 12.62
C LYS A 5 -42.99 7.02 13.65
N LYS A 6 -43.38 6.64 14.88
CA LYS A 6 -42.43 6.17 15.89
C LYS A 6 -41.77 4.84 15.49
N LEU A 7 -42.54 3.90 14.94
CA LEU A 7 -42.01 2.61 14.44
C LEU A 7 -41.07 2.80 13.24
N GLU A 8 -41.42 3.69 12.31
CA GLU A 8 -40.55 4.04 11.18
C GLU A 8 -39.25 4.70 11.67
N ASN A 9 -39.31 5.63 12.62
CA ASN A 9 -38.11 6.25 13.18
C ASN A 9 -37.22 5.23 13.91
N THR A 10 -37.78 4.32 14.71
CA THR A 10 -37.01 3.25 15.36
C THR A 10 -36.35 2.32 14.32
N CYS A 11 -37.05 2.00 13.23
CA CYS A 11 -36.49 1.20 12.14
C CYS A 11 -35.36 1.93 11.36
N LEU A 12 -35.45 3.25 11.22
CA LEU A 12 -34.38 4.06 10.62
C LEU A 12 -33.16 4.19 11.53
N GLU A 13 -33.38 4.29 12.85
CA GLU A 13 -32.30 4.28 13.85
C GLU A 13 -31.53 2.96 13.82
N GLU A 14 -32.23 1.82 13.74
CA GLU A 14 -31.61 0.49 13.61
C GLU A 14 -30.82 0.33 12.29
N GLN A 15 -31.36 0.83 11.17
CA GLN A 15 -30.65 0.82 9.89
C GLN A 15 -29.39 1.68 9.92
N LEU A 16 -29.47 2.85 10.56
CA LEU A 16 -28.32 3.73 10.73
C LEU A 16 -27.23 3.06 11.57
N GLU A 17 -27.60 2.44 12.69
CA GLU A 17 -26.65 1.73 13.55
C GLU A 17 -25.93 0.60 12.78
N TYR A 18 -26.67 -0.17 11.98
CA TYR A 18 -26.08 -1.22 11.14
C TYR A 18 -25.05 -0.65 10.16
N VAL A 19 -25.40 0.42 9.44
CA VAL A 19 -24.49 1.07 8.49
C VAL A 19 -23.25 1.63 9.20
N GLU A 20 -23.41 2.24 10.37
CA GLU A 20 -22.28 2.74 11.16
C GLU A 20 -21.35 1.61 11.64
N GLN A 21 -21.90 0.47 12.06
CA GLN A 21 -21.11 -0.72 12.41
C GLN A 21 -20.38 -1.28 11.19
N GLU A 22 -21.03 -1.32 10.03
CA GLU A 22 -20.41 -1.78 8.79
C GLU A 22 -19.27 -0.85 8.35
N ILE A 23 -19.45 0.47 8.46
CA ILE A 23 -18.39 1.47 8.21
C ILE A 23 -17.20 1.21 9.11
N ARG A 24 -17.41 1.09 10.43
CA ARG A 24 -16.33 0.84 11.39
C ARG A 24 -15.54 -0.44 11.07
N THR A 25 -16.25 -1.50 10.67
CA THR A 25 -15.63 -2.77 10.30
C THR A 25 -14.78 -2.61 9.04
N LYS A 26 -15.33 -2.01 7.98
CA LYS A 26 -14.63 -1.77 6.71
C LYS A 26 -13.43 -0.84 6.87
N GLU A 27 -13.50 0.15 7.75
CA GLU A 27 -12.37 1.02 8.09
C GLU A 27 -11.23 0.25 8.76
N SER A 28 -11.56 -0.71 9.64
CA SER A 28 -10.58 -1.61 10.23
C SER A 28 -9.91 -2.49 9.18
N ASP A 29 -10.71 -3.13 8.31
CA ASP A 29 -10.21 -3.97 7.22
C ASP A 29 -9.30 -3.17 6.27
N LEU A 30 -9.67 -1.93 5.93
CA LEU A 30 -8.87 -1.04 5.11
C LEU A 30 -7.51 -0.74 5.75
N LYS A 31 -7.46 -0.54 7.08
CA LYS A 31 -6.22 -0.32 7.82
C LYS A 31 -5.30 -1.55 7.74
N GLU A 32 -5.85 -2.74 7.89
CA GLU A 32 -5.09 -3.98 7.75
C GLU A 32 -4.56 -4.19 6.33
N LEU A 33 -5.39 -3.95 5.31
CA LEU A 33 -4.98 -4.05 3.90
C LEU A 33 -3.86 -3.05 3.58
N ARG A 34 -3.93 -1.83 4.12
CA ARG A 34 -2.84 -0.84 3.98
C ARG A 34 -1.54 -1.31 4.62
N HIS A 35 -1.60 -2.02 5.75
CA HIS A 35 -0.41 -2.60 6.36
C HIS A 35 0.17 -3.71 5.48
N LYS A 36 -0.67 -4.65 5.02
CA LYS A 36 -0.25 -5.73 4.11
C LYS A 36 0.38 -5.19 2.82
N ALA A 37 -0.21 -4.15 2.23
CA ALA A 37 0.35 -3.51 1.05
C ALA A 37 1.76 -2.94 1.30
N LYS A 38 2.01 -2.34 2.47
CA LYS A 38 3.34 -1.83 2.84
C LYS A 38 4.36 -2.95 3.01
N GLU A 39 3.99 -4.06 3.63
CA GLU A 39 4.90 -5.20 3.80
C GLU A 39 5.26 -5.83 2.46
N ILE A 40 4.27 -6.02 1.58
CA ILE A 40 4.53 -6.53 0.21
C ILE A 40 5.45 -5.58 -0.56
N GLN A 41 5.25 -4.26 -0.44
CA GLN A 41 6.12 -3.28 -1.09
C GLN A 41 7.58 -3.39 -0.60
N LYS A 42 7.79 -3.59 0.71
CA LYS A 42 9.14 -3.82 1.26
C LYS A 42 9.76 -5.11 0.73
N GLU A 43 9.01 -6.21 0.68
CA GLU A 43 9.50 -7.48 0.13
C GLU A 43 9.89 -7.36 -1.35
N ILE A 44 9.14 -6.58 -2.13
CA ILE A 44 9.48 -6.30 -3.54
C ILE A 44 10.80 -5.52 -3.61
N GLU A 45 10.96 -4.47 -2.82
CA GLU A 45 12.18 -3.67 -2.78
C GLU A 45 13.41 -4.48 -2.34
N GLU A 46 13.25 -5.36 -1.34
CA GLU A 46 14.31 -6.26 -0.89
C GLU A 46 14.70 -7.26 -1.98
N LYS A 47 13.73 -7.90 -2.63
CA LYS A 47 13.99 -8.80 -3.77
C LYS A 47 14.74 -8.09 -4.91
N GLN A 48 14.32 -6.86 -5.25
CA GLN A 48 14.99 -6.07 -6.27
C GLN A 48 16.44 -5.75 -5.90
N LYS A 49 16.70 -5.39 -4.64
CA LYS A 49 18.06 -5.14 -4.13
C LYS A 49 18.92 -6.41 -4.18
N ASP A 50 18.37 -7.54 -3.75
CA ASP A 50 19.06 -8.83 -3.75
C ASP A 50 19.39 -9.29 -5.17
N ASP A 51 18.46 -9.15 -6.11
CA ASP A 51 18.68 -9.54 -7.50
C ASP A 51 19.71 -8.63 -8.17
N LEU A 52 19.68 -7.32 -7.90
CA LEU A 52 20.73 -6.38 -8.31
C LEU A 52 22.09 -6.77 -7.74
N PHE A 53 22.16 -7.13 -6.46
CA PHE A 53 23.40 -7.54 -5.81
C PHE A 53 23.95 -8.86 -6.39
N LYS A 54 23.09 -9.86 -6.62
CA LYS A 54 23.47 -11.11 -7.28
C LYS A 54 24.00 -10.86 -8.70
N ALA A 55 23.33 -10.00 -9.47
CA ALA A 55 23.77 -9.63 -10.80
C ALA A 55 25.12 -8.91 -10.78
N LEU A 56 25.36 -8.03 -9.80
CA LEU A 56 26.64 -7.35 -9.60
C LEU A 56 27.76 -8.37 -9.34
N VAL A 57 27.56 -9.27 -8.37
CA VAL A 57 28.52 -10.33 -8.02
C VAL A 57 28.81 -11.22 -9.22
N ALA A 58 27.78 -11.66 -9.95
CA ALA A 58 27.94 -12.48 -11.14
C ALA A 58 28.68 -11.75 -12.28
N SER A 59 28.49 -10.43 -12.40
CA SER A 59 29.18 -9.61 -13.40
C SER A 59 30.66 -9.36 -13.08
N GLY A 60 31.09 -9.65 -11.84
CA GLY A 60 32.45 -9.37 -11.36
C GLY A 60 32.79 -7.89 -11.27
N LYS A 61 31.81 -7.00 -11.47
CA LYS A 61 31.99 -5.54 -11.39
C LYS A 61 31.98 -5.09 -9.95
N THR A 62 32.79 -4.07 -9.67
CA THR A 62 32.78 -3.39 -8.39
C THR A 62 31.64 -2.38 -8.31
N ILE A 63 31.22 -2.04 -7.08
CA ILE A 63 30.22 -1.00 -6.83
C ILE A 63 30.67 0.32 -7.47
N ASP A 64 31.96 0.66 -7.38
CA ASP A 64 32.51 1.91 -7.93
C ASP A 64 32.38 1.99 -9.46
N GLU A 65 32.56 0.87 -10.17
CA GLU A 65 32.39 0.81 -11.63
C GLU A 65 30.92 1.00 -12.02
N VAL A 66 30.00 0.39 -11.28
CA VAL A 66 28.56 0.58 -11.51
C VAL A 66 28.13 2.01 -11.19
N MET A 67 28.63 2.60 -10.10
CA MET A 67 28.34 3.99 -9.75
C MET A 67 28.87 4.98 -10.78
N ARG A 68 30.07 4.74 -11.33
CA ARG A 68 30.60 5.55 -12.45
C ARG A 68 29.74 5.42 -13.69
N PHE A 69 29.30 4.21 -14.03
CA PHE A 69 28.43 3.97 -15.17
C PHE A 69 27.09 4.70 -15.03
N ILE A 70 26.42 4.58 -13.87
CA ILE A 70 25.13 5.24 -13.60
C ILE A 70 25.28 6.76 -13.67
N LYS A 71 26.32 7.33 -13.06
CA LYS A 71 26.59 8.79 -13.11
C LYS A 71 26.85 9.26 -14.54
N ALA A 72 27.67 8.54 -15.31
CA ALA A 72 27.95 8.87 -16.70
C ALA A 72 26.69 8.81 -17.58
N THR A 73 25.76 7.89 -17.30
CA THR A 73 24.49 7.80 -18.05
C THR A 73 23.37 8.71 -17.54
N GLY A 74 23.51 9.26 -16.33
CA GLY A 74 22.51 10.09 -15.67
C GLY A 74 22.60 11.57 -16.03
N GLU A 75 23.77 12.02 -16.50
CA GLU A 75 24.00 13.41 -16.93
C GLU A 75 23.43 13.72 -18.33
N ASP A 76 23.16 12.71 -19.16
CA ASP A 76 22.70 12.89 -20.55
C ASP A 76 21.17 13.07 -20.71
N LYS A 77 20.37 13.08 -19.64
CA LYS A 77 18.89 13.07 -19.73
C LYS A 77 18.16 14.11 -18.89
N ILE A 78 18.83 15.16 -18.45
CA ILE A 78 18.18 16.31 -17.78
C ILE A 78 18.38 17.56 -18.64
N GLU A 79 17.65 17.63 -19.75
CA GLU A 79 17.30 18.87 -20.49
C GLU A 79 15.79 18.94 -20.67
#